data_AF-E9GWR6-F1
#
_entry.id   AF-E9GWR6-F1
#
_cell.length_a   1.000
_cell.length_b   1.000
_cell.length_c   1.000
_cell.angle_alpha   90.00
_cell.angle_beta   90.00
_cell.angle_gamma   90.00
#
_symmetry.space_group_name_H-M   'P 1'
#
loop_
_entity.id
_entity.type
_entity.pdbx_description
1 polymer ?
#
loop_
_entity_poly.entity_id
_entity_poly.type
_entity_poly.pdbx_seq_one_letter_code
_entity_poly.pdbx_strand_id
1 'polypeptide(L)'
;MKWVAKHFKVSTPRVTQSNPEVKDILNCISSGRAQSVEELVYTCVAVCRSLGILSRLVLSLQPLPAKRNKESSSDEFEEPTSDDSEIQEKSTTSTKNKSHAAQSHAQTRSKKIISTDSEGDALAKKKKTTDVWMEVYLEQEEQWMSVDVISGHIHCDRHLERNASDPLLYAVAYNFDLTWKDVTARYASSFLSTTRKQRAHPTWSKLLNIHREKPSPRSKAEDESMEKSLSDRPMPTSISEFKSHPLYALQRHLLKFEAIYPPTAIPVGYIRKEPVYARECVKNLHSRETWLKEAKVVRVSEKPYKVVKARPKWDRYSQKMVTDQPLEIFGDWQIEDYIPPPAVDGVVPRNAYGNVELFLPSMLPKGTKHLQIPGLNKVARRLGIDCAPAMTGWDYHSGWSHPVYDGFVVCEEHVETLMDAWQAANEEQEQREREKHEKRVYDNWRRLIRGLLIRERLQAKYFRNVTEDDLPPVIDGAEKEVSQTSLSNKNEKSTKKPTTNKRKKK
;
A
#
# COMPACT_ATOMS: atom_id res chain seq x y z
N MET A 1 -46.42 -7.26 4.45
CA MET A 1 -46.21 -8.50 5.23
C MET A 1 -47.45 -9.39 5.38
N LYS A 2 -48.53 -9.00 6.08
CA LYS A 2 -49.70 -9.88 6.31
C LYS A 2 -50.26 -10.56 5.04
N TRP A 3 -50.31 -9.85 3.91
CA TRP A 3 -50.69 -10.42 2.61
C TRP A 3 -49.71 -11.49 2.11
N VAL A 4 -48.40 -11.23 2.17
CA VAL A 4 -47.34 -12.19 1.79
C VAL A 4 -47.49 -13.49 2.58
N ALA A 5 -47.60 -13.41 3.91
CA ALA A 5 -47.74 -14.60 4.77
C ALA A 5 -49.05 -15.39 4.56
N LYS A 6 -50.07 -14.78 3.93
CA LYS A 6 -51.32 -15.46 3.55
C LYS A 6 -51.22 -16.14 2.17
N HIS A 7 -50.53 -15.50 1.22
CA HIS A 7 -50.52 -15.91 -0.19
C HIS A 7 -49.27 -16.69 -0.62
N PHE A 8 -48.16 -16.57 0.10
CA PHE A 8 -46.90 -17.26 -0.18
C PHE A 8 -46.54 -18.25 0.93
N LYS A 9 -45.98 -19.40 0.54
CA LYS A 9 -45.45 -20.43 1.45
C LYS A 9 -44.06 -20.86 1.00
N VAL A 10 -43.13 -21.00 1.93
CA VAL A 10 -41.80 -21.58 1.65
C VAL A 10 -41.85 -23.08 1.88
N SER A 11 -41.64 -23.85 0.83
CA SER A 11 -41.51 -25.31 0.84
C SER A 11 -40.05 -25.68 0.60
N THR A 12 -39.19 -25.66 1.62
CA THR A 12 -37.77 -25.99 1.42
C THR A 12 -37.56 -27.48 1.16
N PRO A 13 -37.15 -27.92 -0.05
CA PRO A 13 -36.70 -29.29 -0.27
C PRO A 13 -35.37 -29.51 0.48
N ARG A 14 -34.97 -30.78 0.67
CA ARG A 14 -33.74 -31.09 1.42
C ARG A 14 -32.43 -30.72 0.72
N VAL A 15 -32.44 -30.54 -0.61
CA VAL A 15 -31.23 -30.23 -1.40
C VAL A 15 -31.58 -29.31 -2.58
N THR A 16 -31.29 -28.02 -2.45
CA THR A 16 -31.01 -27.09 -3.56
C THR A 16 -29.92 -26.13 -3.10
N GLN A 17 -28.84 -25.99 -3.87
CA GLN A 17 -27.71 -25.08 -3.58
C GLN A 17 -27.54 -23.98 -4.66
N SER A 18 -28.41 -23.98 -5.68
CA SER A 18 -28.45 -22.98 -6.74
C SER A 18 -29.19 -21.72 -6.28
N ASN A 19 -28.68 -20.55 -6.68
CA ASN A 19 -29.44 -19.30 -6.56
C ASN A 19 -30.70 -19.36 -7.44
N PRO A 20 -31.85 -18.81 -7.00
CA PRO A 20 -33.08 -18.76 -7.80
C PRO A 20 -32.91 -18.02 -9.13
N GLU A 21 -33.43 -18.58 -10.22
CA GLU A 21 -33.51 -17.90 -11.53
C GLU A 21 -34.74 -16.97 -11.62
N VAL A 22 -34.77 -16.12 -12.66
CA VAL A 22 -35.94 -15.31 -13.03
C VAL A 22 -37.20 -16.17 -13.21
N LYS A 23 -37.05 -17.41 -13.73
CA LYS A 23 -38.16 -18.36 -13.88
C LYS A 23 -38.74 -18.79 -12.53
N ASP A 24 -37.89 -19.02 -11.53
CA ASP A 24 -38.35 -19.42 -10.20
C ASP A 24 -39.14 -18.30 -9.54
N ILE A 25 -38.68 -17.05 -9.66
CA ILE A 25 -39.42 -15.86 -9.18
C ILE A 25 -40.80 -15.76 -9.86
N LEU A 26 -40.90 -15.98 -11.18
CA LEU A 26 -42.18 -15.98 -11.90
C LEU A 26 -43.09 -17.17 -11.49
N ASN A 27 -42.51 -18.34 -11.23
CA ASN A 27 -43.22 -19.51 -10.72
C ASN A 27 -43.70 -19.30 -9.28
N CYS A 28 -42.92 -18.60 -8.45
CA CYS A 28 -43.30 -18.22 -7.09
C CYS A 28 -44.50 -17.27 -7.08
N ILE A 29 -44.45 -16.22 -7.93
CA ILE A 29 -45.54 -15.24 -8.09
C ILE A 29 -46.84 -15.91 -8.55
N SER A 30 -46.77 -16.83 -9.51
CA SER A 30 -47.95 -17.50 -10.08
C SER A 30 -48.53 -18.62 -9.20
N SER A 31 -47.70 -19.32 -8.42
CA SER A 31 -48.13 -20.47 -7.61
C SER A 31 -48.32 -20.18 -6.12
N GLY A 32 -47.81 -19.06 -5.61
CA GLY A 32 -47.77 -18.76 -4.18
C GLY A 32 -46.85 -19.69 -3.38
N ARG A 33 -45.86 -20.31 -4.03
CA ARG A 33 -44.93 -21.27 -3.41
C ARG A 33 -43.50 -20.94 -3.80
N ALA A 34 -42.67 -20.66 -2.80
CA ALA A 34 -41.22 -20.57 -2.95
C ALA A 34 -40.57 -21.91 -2.57
N GLN A 35 -39.56 -22.32 -3.31
CA GLN A 35 -38.69 -23.46 -2.98
C GLN A 35 -37.62 -23.06 -1.95
N SER A 36 -37.20 -21.79 -1.93
CA SER A 36 -36.18 -21.28 -1.02
C SER A 36 -36.61 -20.01 -0.26
N VAL A 37 -35.79 -19.58 0.72
CA VAL A 37 -36.02 -18.32 1.44
C VAL A 37 -35.64 -17.13 0.56
N GLU A 38 -34.50 -17.28 -0.12
CA GLU A 38 -33.91 -16.37 -1.11
C GLU A 38 -34.95 -16.04 -2.19
N GLU A 39 -35.60 -17.07 -2.75
CA GLU A 39 -36.64 -16.95 -3.77
C GLU A 39 -37.86 -16.15 -3.28
N LEU A 40 -38.29 -16.36 -2.02
CA LEU A 40 -39.38 -15.59 -1.44
C LEU A 40 -38.99 -14.13 -1.20
N VAL A 41 -37.76 -13.85 -0.74
CA VAL A 41 -37.27 -12.47 -0.57
C VAL A 41 -37.17 -11.77 -1.92
N TYR A 42 -36.57 -12.41 -2.93
CA TYR A 42 -36.46 -11.87 -4.29
C TYR A 42 -37.85 -11.58 -4.88
N THR A 43 -38.79 -12.50 -4.70
CA THR A 43 -40.19 -12.32 -5.09
C THR A 43 -40.86 -11.14 -4.39
N CYS A 44 -40.65 -10.98 -3.07
CA CYS A 44 -41.23 -9.86 -2.32
C CYS A 44 -40.62 -8.51 -2.71
N VAL A 45 -39.31 -8.45 -3.00
CA VAL A 45 -38.65 -7.26 -3.55
C VAL A 45 -39.20 -6.92 -4.94
N ALA A 46 -39.36 -7.92 -5.81
CA ALA A 46 -39.93 -7.74 -7.15
C ALA A 46 -41.39 -7.23 -7.11
N VAL A 47 -42.24 -7.82 -6.25
CA VAL A 47 -43.64 -7.40 -6.06
C VAL A 47 -43.73 -6.01 -5.43
N CYS A 48 -42.85 -5.64 -4.50
CA CYS A 48 -42.82 -4.26 -3.99
C CYS A 48 -42.43 -3.27 -5.09
N ARG A 49 -41.41 -3.59 -5.91
CA ARG A 49 -40.97 -2.73 -7.03
C ARG A 49 -42.05 -2.55 -8.09
N SER A 50 -42.81 -3.59 -8.45
CA SER A 50 -43.90 -3.47 -9.43
C SER A 50 -45.12 -2.69 -8.91
N LEU A 51 -45.29 -2.61 -7.58
CA LEU A 51 -46.26 -1.73 -6.92
C LEU A 51 -45.75 -0.29 -6.71
N GLY A 52 -44.57 0.07 -7.25
CA GLY A 52 -43.94 1.38 -7.05
C GLY A 52 -43.33 1.59 -5.65
N ILE A 53 -43.37 0.57 -4.79
CA ILE A 53 -42.83 0.66 -3.43
C ILE A 53 -41.30 0.56 -3.49
N LEU A 54 -40.65 1.63 -3.03
CA LEU A 54 -39.19 1.75 -2.91
C LEU A 54 -38.63 0.65 -2.01
N SER A 55 -38.03 -0.37 -2.61
CA SER A 55 -37.44 -1.51 -1.89
C SER A 55 -36.07 -1.91 -2.42
N ARG A 56 -35.18 -2.30 -1.50
CA ARG A 56 -33.84 -2.83 -1.75
C ARG A 56 -33.80 -4.31 -1.40
N LEU A 57 -33.02 -5.07 -2.16
CA LEU A 57 -32.55 -6.38 -1.74
C LEU A 57 -31.30 -6.19 -0.88
N VAL A 58 -31.19 -6.83 0.28
CA VAL A 58 -29.98 -6.79 1.10
C VAL A 58 -29.37 -8.18 1.20
N LEU A 59 -28.07 -8.28 0.93
CA LEU A 59 -27.29 -9.51 1.03
C LEU A 59 -26.17 -9.33 2.05
N SER A 60 -26.06 -10.23 3.01
CA SER A 60 -24.86 -10.39 3.86
C SER A 60 -23.85 -11.24 3.10
N LEU A 61 -22.87 -10.61 2.47
CA LEU A 61 -21.83 -11.33 1.73
C LEU A 61 -20.90 -12.04 2.73
N GLN A 62 -20.70 -13.34 2.52
CA GLN A 62 -19.87 -14.22 3.37
C GLN A 62 -18.59 -14.67 2.64
N PRO A 63 -17.64 -13.75 2.33
CA PRO A 63 -16.36 -14.11 1.72
C PRO A 63 -15.46 -14.86 2.72
N LEU A 64 -14.54 -15.68 2.20
CA LEU A 64 -13.56 -16.38 3.04
C LEU A 64 -12.73 -15.36 3.87
N PRO A 65 -12.57 -15.56 5.19
CA PRO A 65 -11.81 -14.64 6.03
C PRO A 65 -10.36 -14.48 5.56
N ALA A 66 -9.94 -13.24 5.30
CA ALA A 66 -8.57 -12.90 4.90
C ALA A 66 -7.49 -13.19 5.97
N LYS A 67 -7.91 -13.66 7.15
CA LYS A 67 -7.05 -14.19 8.22
C LYS A 67 -7.68 -15.50 8.70
N ARG A 68 -6.96 -16.62 8.57
CA ARG A 68 -7.28 -17.83 9.33
C ARG A 68 -7.05 -17.53 10.81
N ASN A 69 -7.98 -17.91 11.69
CA ASN A 69 -7.68 -18.05 13.11
C ASN A 69 -6.69 -19.21 13.27
N LYS A 70 -5.71 -19.09 14.17
CA LYS A 70 -4.86 -20.22 14.58
C LYS A 70 -5.59 -21.10 15.60
N GLU A 71 -6.59 -21.81 15.13
CA GLU A 71 -7.27 -22.90 15.84
C GLU A 71 -7.68 -23.97 14.80
N SER A 72 -7.58 -25.25 15.16
CA SER A 72 -7.71 -26.42 14.28
C SER A 72 -6.86 -26.42 13.00
N SER A 73 -5.54 -26.57 13.16
CA SER A 73 -4.69 -27.30 12.20
C SER A 73 -3.51 -27.94 12.95
N SER A 74 -3.67 -29.20 13.34
CA SER A 74 -2.57 -30.05 13.81
C SER A 74 -1.89 -30.68 12.61
N ASP A 75 -1.25 -29.84 11.80
CA ASP A 75 -0.38 -30.24 10.69
C ASP A 75 1.03 -29.75 11.01
N GLU A 76 1.96 -30.69 11.13
CA GLU A 76 3.37 -30.39 11.30
C GLU A 76 3.92 -29.87 9.96
N PHE A 77 4.52 -28.68 9.98
CA PHE A 77 5.24 -28.14 8.83
C PHE A 77 6.61 -27.69 9.31
N GLU A 78 7.60 -28.55 9.10
CA GLU A 78 9.00 -28.24 9.38
C GLU A 78 9.46 -27.13 8.45
N GLU A 79 10.08 -26.07 9.00
CA GLU A 79 10.84 -25.13 8.18
C GLU A 79 12.18 -25.81 7.80
N PRO A 80 12.55 -25.86 6.51
CA PRO A 80 13.82 -26.45 6.10
C PRO A 80 14.98 -25.54 6.50
N THR A 81 15.55 -25.77 7.68
CA THR A 81 16.80 -25.14 8.11
C THR A 81 17.94 -25.63 7.22
N SER A 82 18.49 -24.75 6.39
CA SER A 82 19.68 -25.04 5.60
C SER A 82 20.88 -25.25 6.52
N ASP A 83 21.50 -26.41 6.43
CA ASP A 83 22.76 -26.79 7.09
C ASP A 83 23.87 -25.75 6.85
N ASP A 84 24.62 -25.46 7.92
CA ASP A 84 26.07 -25.20 7.85
C ASP A 84 26.67 -25.73 9.16
N SER A 85 27.44 -26.81 9.10
CA SER A 85 27.61 -27.73 10.23
C SER A 85 29.07 -27.94 10.67
N GLU A 86 29.45 -27.31 11.79
CA GLU A 86 30.69 -27.62 12.53
C GLU A 86 30.43 -28.57 13.73
N ILE A 87 30.52 -29.86 13.42
CA ILE A 87 30.89 -31.02 14.24
C ILE A 87 31.31 -30.74 15.70
N GLN A 88 30.57 -31.30 16.68
CA GLN A 88 31.18 -32.17 17.70
C GLN A 88 30.17 -33.04 18.49
N GLU A 89 30.54 -34.31 18.70
CA GLU A 89 29.73 -35.31 19.43
C GLU A 89 29.99 -35.30 20.95
N LYS A 90 28.93 -35.56 21.74
CA LYS A 90 28.90 -36.35 23.00
C LYS A 90 27.46 -36.34 23.55
N SER A 91 26.67 -37.41 23.50
CA SER A 91 26.78 -38.77 24.10
C SER A 91 26.06 -38.91 25.45
N THR A 92 25.44 -40.09 25.64
CA THR A 92 24.96 -40.68 26.92
C THR A 92 23.85 -39.98 27.71
N THR A 93 22.62 -40.47 27.48
CA THR A 93 21.74 -41.07 28.50
C THR A 93 22.03 -40.84 30.00
N SER A 94 20.99 -40.46 30.75
CA SER A 94 20.41 -41.36 31.77
C SER A 94 19.09 -40.86 32.41
N THR A 95 18.17 -41.79 32.62
CA THR A 95 16.89 -41.59 33.34
C THR A 95 17.11 -41.58 34.85
N LYS A 96 16.33 -40.79 35.61
CA LYS A 96 16.09 -41.07 37.04
C LYS A 96 14.80 -40.45 37.58
N ASN A 97 13.81 -41.31 37.82
CA ASN A 97 12.68 -41.00 38.69
C ASN A 97 13.13 -40.88 40.15
N LYS A 98 12.44 -40.07 40.94
CA LYS A 98 12.23 -40.34 42.37
C LYS A 98 10.90 -39.76 42.85
N SER A 99 10.24 -40.48 43.74
CA SER A 99 8.90 -40.21 44.27
C SER A 99 8.93 -40.15 45.81
N HIS A 100 7.89 -39.55 46.41
CA HIS A 100 7.32 -39.68 47.78
C HIS A 100 6.41 -38.43 47.96
N ALA A 101 5.09 -38.45 48.23
CA ALA A 101 4.26 -39.15 49.22
C ALA A 101 4.58 -38.72 50.67
N ALA A 102 3.66 -38.27 51.54
CA ALA A 102 2.22 -37.92 51.45
C ALA A 102 1.97 -36.65 52.32
N GLN A 103 0.80 -36.08 52.66
CA GLN A 103 -0.65 -36.42 52.74
C GLN A 103 -1.48 -35.19 52.24
N SER A 104 -2.76 -35.19 51.83
CA SER A 104 -4.01 -35.94 52.07
C SER A 104 -5.01 -35.35 53.08
N HIS A 105 -5.81 -34.37 52.64
CA HIS A 105 -7.21 -34.21 53.07
C HIS A 105 -8.09 -33.81 51.87
N ALA A 106 -9.33 -34.29 51.81
CA ALA A 106 -10.12 -34.25 50.58
C ALA A 106 -11.62 -34.08 50.84
N GLN A 107 -12.28 -33.24 50.04
CA GLN A 107 -13.70 -33.41 49.72
C GLN A 107 -13.91 -33.45 48.20
N THR A 108 -14.44 -34.61 47.79
CA THR A 108 -14.99 -35.00 46.49
C THR A 108 -16.19 -34.15 46.07
N ARG A 109 -16.70 -34.12 44.83
CA ARG A 109 -16.49 -34.82 43.53
C ARG A 109 -17.17 -33.95 42.43
N SER A 110 -17.06 -34.14 41.12
CA SER A 110 -16.33 -35.12 40.28
C SER A 110 -16.08 -34.53 38.90
N LYS A 111 -14.85 -34.61 38.37
CA LYS A 111 -14.62 -34.61 36.91
C LYS A 111 -14.82 -36.03 36.39
N LYS A 112 -15.36 -36.20 35.18
CA LYS A 112 -15.48 -37.51 34.52
C LYS A 112 -14.80 -37.48 33.14
N ILE A 113 -13.68 -38.18 33.08
CA ILE A 113 -12.92 -38.67 31.91
C ILE A 113 -12.37 -40.03 32.43
N ILE A 114 -12.28 -41.14 31.70
CA ILE A 114 -12.26 -41.41 30.25
C ILE A 114 -13.12 -42.67 29.99
N SER A 115 -13.70 -42.81 28.79
CA SER A 115 -13.73 -44.11 28.08
C SER A 115 -13.85 -43.87 26.58
N THR A 116 -13.12 -44.66 25.81
CA THR A 116 -13.12 -44.68 24.33
C THR A 116 -14.25 -45.60 23.82
N ASP A 117 -14.50 -45.57 22.50
CA ASP A 117 -15.38 -46.45 21.71
C ASP A 117 -16.87 -46.48 22.06
N SER A 118 -17.60 -45.54 21.45
CA SER A 118 -18.82 -45.87 20.71
C SER A 118 -19.03 -44.83 19.62
N GLU A 119 -19.10 -45.26 18.35
CA GLU A 119 -19.45 -44.36 17.25
C GLU A 119 -20.89 -43.86 17.41
N GLY A 120 -21.07 -42.54 17.48
CA GLY A 120 -22.36 -41.91 17.76
C GLY A 120 -22.39 -40.50 17.20
N ASP A 121 -22.78 -40.38 15.93
CA ASP A 121 -22.79 -39.12 15.17
C ASP A 121 -23.85 -38.13 15.68
N ALA A 122 -23.49 -37.43 16.76
CA ALA A 122 -24.29 -36.39 17.38
C ALA A 122 -24.17 -35.08 16.60
N LEU A 123 -24.80 -35.01 15.41
CA LEU A 123 -24.88 -33.78 14.61
C LEU A 123 -25.32 -32.60 15.48
N ALA A 124 -24.37 -31.70 15.77
CA ALA A 124 -24.69 -30.37 16.24
C ALA A 124 -25.59 -29.71 15.21
N LYS A 125 -26.87 -29.49 15.55
CA LYS A 125 -27.87 -28.92 14.64
C LYS A 125 -27.38 -27.57 14.14
N LYS A 126 -26.82 -27.54 12.92
CA LYS A 126 -26.42 -26.29 12.25
C LYS A 126 -27.62 -25.35 12.25
N LYS A 127 -27.47 -24.22 12.94
CA LYS A 127 -28.46 -23.16 12.99
C LYS A 127 -28.77 -22.75 11.55
N LYS A 128 -30.03 -22.84 11.14
CA LYS A 128 -30.45 -22.37 9.81
C LYS A 128 -30.34 -20.84 9.80
N THR A 129 -29.30 -20.33 9.18
CA THR A 129 -29.08 -18.90 9.00
C THR A 129 -29.80 -18.38 7.76
N THR A 130 -29.86 -17.07 7.59
CA THR A 130 -30.46 -16.40 6.43
C THR A 130 -29.70 -15.11 6.16
N ASP A 131 -28.86 -15.14 5.12
CA ASP A 131 -27.98 -14.03 4.73
C ASP A 131 -28.62 -13.08 3.69
N VAL A 132 -29.95 -13.12 3.56
CA VAL A 132 -30.73 -12.33 2.59
C VAL A 132 -32.03 -11.81 3.21
N TRP A 133 -32.32 -10.53 3.01
CA TRP A 133 -33.57 -9.88 3.43
C TRP A 133 -33.88 -8.67 2.54
N MET A 134 -34.90 -7.89 2.89
CA MET A 134 -35.25 -6.66 2.15
C MET A 134 -35.28 -5.43 3.07
N GLU A 135 -35.02 -4.26 2.49
CA GLU A 135 -35.35 -2.96 3.07
C GLU A 135 -36.50 -2.33 2.27
N VAL A 136 -37.38 -1.59 2.94
CA VAL A 136 -38.45 -0.79 2.34
C VAL A 136 -38.37 0.64 2.86
N TYR A 137 -38.39 1.63 1.98
CA TYR A 137 -38.39 3.04 2.40
C TYR A 137 -39.80 3.48 2.80
N LEU A 138 -39.94 4.01 4.02
CA LEU A 138 -41.17 4.64 4.49
C LEU A 138 -41.02 6.16 4.36
N GLU A 139 -41.76 6.77 3.44
CA GLU A 139 -41.65 8.21 3.15
C GLU A 139 -42.09 9.09 4.31
N GLN A 140 -43.00 8.61 5.16
CA GLN A 140 -43.46 9.32 6.37
C GLN A 140 -42.41 9.37 7.50
N GLU A 141 -41.50 8.40 7.54
CA GLU A 141 -40.43 8.29 8.55
C GLU A 141 -39.06 8.75 8.00
N GLU A 142 -39.02 9.09 6.70
CA GLU A 142 -37.83 9.32 5.86
C GLU A 142 -36.75 8.22 5.97
N GLN A 143 -37.15 6.97 6.27
CA GLN A 143 -36.24 5.90 6.66
C GLN A 143 -36.44 4.59 5.90
N TRP A 144 -35.32 3.90 5.66
CA TRP A 144 -35.31 2.50 5.23
C TRP A 144 -35.55 1.58 6.43
N MET A 145 -36.67 0.85 6.39
CA MET A 145 -37.03 -0.18 7.35
C MET A 145 -36.59 -1.56 6.86
N SER A 146 -35.84 -2.29 7.67
CA SER A 146 -35.53 -3.69 7.41
C SER A 146 -36.74 -4.60 7.59
N VAL A 147 -36.83 -5.69 6.82
CA VAL A 147 -37.95 -6.62 6.85
C VAL A 147 -37.48 -8.06 6.75
N ASP A 148 -37.79 -8.86 7.77
CA ASP A 148 -37.72 -10.32 7.69
C ASP A 148 -38.99 -10.84 7.00
N VAL A 149 -38.82 -11.38 5.79
CA VAL A 149 -39.92 -11.85 4.96
C VAL A 149 -40.55 -13.15 5.50
N ILE A 150 -39.80 -13.96 6.24
CA ILE A 150 -40.27 -15.24 6.81
C ILE A 150 -41.17 -14.97 8.02
N SER A 151 -40.68 -14.20 9.00
CA SER A 151 -41.42 -13.94 10.24
C SER A 151 -42.38 -12.75 10.13
N GLY A 152 -42.24 -11.92 9.09
CA GLY A 152 -43.10 -10.75 8.84
C GLY A 152 -42.78 -9.52 9.69
N HIS A 153 -41.69 -9.54 10.48
CA HIS A 153 -41.24 -8.39 11.26
C HIS A 153 -40.70 -7.27 10.36
N ILE A 154 -40.86 -6.04 10.83
CA ILE A 154 -40.41 -4.80 10.19
C ILE A 154 -39.59 -4.03 11.24
N HIS A 155 -38.57 -3.28 10.82
CA HIS A 155 -37.61 -2.57 11.69
C HIS A 155 -36.94 -3.54 12.68
N CYS A 156 -36.30 -4.57 12.13
CA CYS A 156 -35.89 -5.78 12.85
C CYS A 156 -34.38 -6.08 12.75
N ASP A 157 -33.54 -5.05 12.65
CA ASP A 157 -32.09 -5.13 12.39
C ASP A 157 -31.36 -6.12 13.32
N ARG A 158 -31.66 -6.08 14.63
CA ARG A 158 -31.06 -6.95 15.66
C ARG A 158 -31.57 -8.39 15.60
N HIS A 159 -32.71 -8.65 14.96
CA HIS A 159 -33.23 -10.00 14.70
C HIS A 159 -32.60 -10.58 13.44
N LEU A 160 -32.46 -9.77 12.39
CA LEU A 160 -31.74 -10.13 11.17
C LEU A 160 -30.26 -10.43 11.47
N GLU A 161 -29.56 -9.55 12.20
CA GLU A 161 -28.18 -9.78 12.66
C GLU A 161 -28.03 -11.12 13.41
N ARG A 162 -28.96 -11.45 14.31
CA ARG A 162 -28.94 -12.71 15.05
C ARG A 162 -29.22 -13.93 14.18
N ASN A 163 -29.79 -13.78 12.99
CA ASN A 163 -30.21 -14.90 12.14
C ASN A 163 -29.38 -15.03 10.85
N ALA A 164 -28.58 -14.01 10.49
CA ALA A 164 -27.53 -14.10 9.49
C ALA A 164 -26.39 -15.04 9.93
N SER A 165 -25.45 -15.32 9.02
CA SER A 165 -24.23 -16.06 9.34
C SER A 165 -23.20 -15.14 10.02
N ASP A 166 -22.60 -15.63 11.10
CA ASP A 166 -21.65 -14.91 11.95
C ASP A 166 -20.20 -15.18 11.51
N PRO A 167 -19.33 -14.16 11.35
CA PRO A 167 -19.56 -12.73 11.58
C PRO A 167 -20.25 -12.01 10.41
N LEU A 168 -21.25 -11.18 10.72
CA LEU A 168 -21.86 -10.26 9.74
C LEU A 168 -20.86 -9.12 9.42
N LEU A 169 -20.18 -9.24 8.27
CA LEU A 169 -19.13 -8.31 7.83
C LEU A 169 -19.52 -7.41 6.66
N TYR A 170 -20.46 -7.80 5.81
CA TYR A 170 -20.73 -7.11 4.54
C TYR A 170 -22.21 -7.18 4.13
N ALA A 171 -23.09 -6.47 4.85
CA ALA A 171 -24.46 -6.25 4.40
C ALA A 171 -24.49 -5.18 3.28
N VAL A 172 -24.79 -5.59 2.05
CA VAL A 172 -24.89 -4.73 0.87
C VAL A 172 -26.34 -4.63 0.43
N ALA A 173 -26.85 -3.41 0.34
CA ALA A 173 -28.18 -3.12 -0.19
C ALA A 173 -28.11 -2.76 -1.68
N TYR A 174 -28.94 -3.41 -2.48
CA TYR A 174 -29.03 -3.25 -3.94
C TYR A 174 -30.32 -2.50 -4.30
N ASN A 175 -30.17 -1.33 -4.90
CA ASN A 175 -31.26 -0.46 -5.35
C ASN A 175 -31.99 -1.03 -6.58
N PHE A 176 -32.96 -0.29 -7.10
CA PHE A 176 -33.66 -0.63 -8.35
C PHE A 176 -32.82 -0.28 -9.60
N ASP A 177 -32.05 0.81 -9.54
CA ASP A 177 -31.19 1.33 -10.61
C ASP A 177 -29.84 0.57 -10.75
N LEU A 178 -29.77 -0.65 -10.21
CA LEU A 178 -28.57 -1.50 -10.10
C LEU A 178 -27.40 -0.90 -9.30
N THR A 179 -27.57 0.25 -8.65
CA THR A 179 -26.56 0.77 -7.71
C THR A 179 -26.64 0.05 -6.36
N TRP A 180 -25.57 0.14 -5.57
CA TRP A 180 -25.49 -0.46 -4.25
C TRP A 180 -24.96 0.48 -3.16
N LYS A 181 -25.24 0.09 -1.90
CA LYS A 181 -24.77 0.75 -0.68
C LYS A 181 -24.32 -0.26 0.37
N ASP A 182 -23.28 0.08 1.13
CA ASP A 182 -22.85 -0.68 2.30
C ASP A 182 -23.69 -0.26 3.52
N VAL A 183 -24.65 -1.10 3.90
CA VAL A 183 -25.56 -0.87 5.04
C VAL A 183 -25.10 -1.63 6.30
N THR A 184 -23.88 -2.16 6.32
CA THR A 184 -23.36 -2.97 7.43
C THR A 184 -23.38 -2.24 8.77
N ALA A 185 -23.26 -0.91 8.78
CA ALA A 185 -23.32 -0.08 9.99
C ALA A 185 -24.68 -0.21 10.73
N ARG A 186 -25.78 -0.30 9.98
CA ARG A 186 -27.15 -0.52 10.49
C ARG A 186 -27.20 -1.84 11.27
N TYR A 187 -26.85 -2.93 10.59
CA TYR A 187 -27.01 -4.29 11.09
C TYR A 187 -25.97 -4.74 12.12
N ALA A 188 -24.67 -4.51 11.90
CA ALA A 188 -23.65 -5.03 12.80
C ALA A 188 -23.62 -4.25 14.14
N SER A 189 -23.93 -4.91 15.25
CA SER A 189 -23.80 -4.38 16.62
C SER A 189 -22.35 -3.98 16.91
N SER A 190 -21.43 -4.88 16.60
CA SER A 190 -19.97 -4.74 16.78
C SER A 190 -19.28 -3.95 15.67
N PHE A 191 -20.01 -3.09 14.93
CA PHE A 191 -19.47 -2.35 13.78
C PHE A 191 -18.20 -1.57 14.13
N LEU A 192 -18.25 -0.77 15.19
CA LEU A 192 -17.15 0.08 15.65
C LEU A 192 -16.00 -0.71 16.31
N SER A 193 -16.28 -1.91 16.83
CA SER A 193 -15.31 -2.75 17.53
C SER A 193 -14.74 -3.87 16.64
N THR A 194 -15.33 -5.06 16.61
CA THR A 194 -14.75 -6.23 15.94
C THR A 194 -14.94 -6.23 14.42
N THR A 195 -16.14 -5.92 13.94
CA THR A 195 -16.52 -6.03 12.51
C THR A 195 -15.58 -5.21 11.62
N ARG A 196 -15.40 -3.91 11.89
CA ARG A 196 -14.52 -3.03 11.11
C ARG A 196 -13.05 -3.49 11.06
N LYS A 197 -12.58 -4.26 12.06
CA LYS A 197 -11.19 -4.78 12.14
C LYS A 197 -10.98 -6.07 11.33
N GLN A 198 -12.06 -6.75 10.94
CA GLN A 198 -12.05 -7.95 10.09
C GLN A 198 -12.32 -7.64 8.60
N ARG A 199 -12.82 -6.44 8.28
CA ARG A 199 -13.11 -5.99 6.90
C ARG A 199 -11.85 -5.72 6.06
N ALA A 200 -11.94 -6.00 4.77
CA ALA A 200 -10.86 -5.79 3.77
C ALA A 200 -10.70 -4.31 3.34
N HIS A 201 -10.54 -3.39 4.30
CA HIS A 201 -10.29 -1.97 4.03
C HIS A 201 -8.81 -1.74 3.65
N PRO A 202 -8.47 -0.91 2.64
CA PRO A 202 -9.33 -0.03 1.84
C PRO A 202 -9.89 -0.66 0.55
N THR A 203 -9.55 -1.91 0.23
CA THR A 203 -9.99 -2.60 -1.00
C THR A 203 -11.51 -2.65 -1.14
N TRP A 204 -12.22 -2.91 -0.06
CA TRP A 204 -13.69 -2.87 0.01
C TRP A 204 -14.26 -1.51 -0.43
N SER A 205 -13.68 -0.41 0.06
CA SER A 205 -14.10 0.95 -0.28
C SER A 205 -13.87 1.29 -1.76
N LYS A 206 -12.84 0.69 -2.39
CA LYS A 206 -12.61 0.79 -3.84
C LYS A 206 -13.65 0.00 -4.63
N LEU A 207 -13.99 -1.22 -4.20
CA LEU A 207 -15.00 -2.08 -4.83
C LEU A 207 -16.39 -1.43 -4.78
N LEU A 208 -16.79 -0.89 -3.63
CA LEU A 208 -18.07 -0.20 -3.46
C LEU A 208 -18.26 0.94 -4.47
N ASN A 209 -17.20 1.72 -4.74
CA ASN A 209 -17.27 2.88 -5.62
C ASN A 209 -17.55 2.56 -7.10
N ILE A 210 -17.51 1.30 -7.55
CA ILE A 210 -17.74 0.93 -8.95
C ILE A 210 -19.22 1.14 -9.35
N HIS A 211 -20.17 0.73 -8.51
CA HIS A 211 -21.62 0.92 -8.72
C HIS A 211 -22.30 1.56 -7.49
N ARG A 212 -21.61 2.47 -6.81
CA ARG A 212 -22.17 3.19 -5.65
C ARG A 212 -23.36 4.06 -6.04
N GLU A 213 -24.39 4.09 -5.20
CA GLU A 213 -25.51 5.03 -5.36
C GLU A 213 -25.04 6.50 -5.39
N LYS A 214 -25.64 7.31 -6.27
CA LYS A 214 -25.29 8.74 -6.37
C LYS A 214 -25.82 9.50 -5.14
N PRO A 215 -25.05 10.46 -4.58
CA PRO A 215 -25.53 11.28 -3.46
C PRO A 215 -26.84 12.00 -3.79
N SER A 216 -27.86 11.69 -3.00
CA SER A 216 -29.22 12.27 -3.05
C SER A 216 -29.65 12.66 -1.62
N PRO A 217 -30.70 13.48 -1.43
CA PRO A 217 -31.17 13.84 -0.08
C PRO A 217 -31.44 12.61 0.79
N ARG A 218 -32.15 11.60 0.25
CA ARG A 218 -32.39 10.30 0.90
C ARG A 218 -31.10 9.56 1.25
N SER A 219 -30.13 9.53 0.35
CA SER A 219 -28.84 8.86 0.55
C SER A 219 -28.04 9.51 1.69
N LYS A 220 -28.06 10.85 1.78
CA LYS A 220 -27.44 11.63 2.86
C LYS A 220 -28.16 11.44 4.20
N ALA A 221 -29.48 11.56 4.24
CA ALA A 221 -30.28 11.35 5.46
C ALA A 221 -30.09 9.93 6.02
N GLU A 222 -29.91 8.93 5.15
CA GLU A 222 -29.53 7.58 5.57
C GLU A 222 -28.10 7.50 6.14
N ASP A 223 -27.10 8.14 5.51
CA ASP A 223 -25.73 8.17 6.02
C ASP A 223 -25.65 8.90 7.38
N GLU A 224 -26.36 10.02 7.52
CA GLU A 224 -26.50 10.80 8.76
C GLU A 224 -27.23 10.02 9.85
N SER A 225 -28.30 9.30 9.51
CA SER A 225 -29.02 8.41 10.43
C SER A 225 -28.17 7.23 10.90
N MET A 226 -27.36 6.64 10.00
CA MET A 226 -26.40 5.59 10.37
C MET A 226 -25.29 6.13 11.27
N GLU A 227 -24.68 7.28 10.96
CA GLU A 227 -23.60 7.86 11.78
C GLU A 227 -24.11 8.29 13.16
N LYS A 228 -25.33 8.84 13.25
CA LYS A 228 -26.01 9.06 14.53
C LYS A 228 -26.25 7.75 15.28
N SER A 229 -26.78 6.72 14.61
CA SER A 229 -26.99 5.37 15.18
C SER A 229 -25.69 4.64 15.56
N LEU A 230 -24.52 5.10 15.09
CA LEU A 230 -23.20 4.69 15.55
C LEU A 230 -22.72 5.51 16.76
N SER A 231 -22.97 6.82 16.76
CA SER A 231 -22.58 7.77 17.81
C SER A 231 -23.39 7.58 19.10
N ASP A 232 -24.69 7.31 18.99
CA ASP A 232 -25.61 7.05 20.10
C ASP A 232 -25.34 5.68 20.79
N ARG A 233 -24.37 4.89 20.32
CA ARG A 233 -24.06 3.58 20.92
C ARG A 233 -23.32 3.73 22.24
N PRO A 234 -23.64 2.87 23.24
CA PRO A 234 -22.91 2.88 24.50
C PRO A 234 -21.43 2.59 24.28
N MET A 235 -20.59 3.25 25.09
CA MET A 235 -19.15 3.04 25.10
C MET A 235 -18.79 1.55 25.32
N PRO A 236 -17.77 1.00 24.63
CA PRO A 236 -17.45 -0.43 24.74
C PRO A 236 -17.18 -0.90 26.17
N THR A 237 -17.68 -2.07 26.53
CA THR A 237 -17.60 -2.61 27.90
C THR A 237 -16.33 -3.43 28.15
N SER A 238 -15.66 -3.89 27.09
CA SER A 238 -14.35 -4.56 27.14
C SER A 238 -13.21 -3.63 26.73
N ILE A 239 -12.10 -3.69 27.48
CA ILE A 239 -10.85 -2.98 27.16
C ILE A 239 -10.36 -3.32 25.75
N SER A 240 -10.47 -4.58 25.31
CA SER A 240 -9.97 -5.04 24.01
C SER A 240 -10.62 -4.33 22.81
N GLU A 241 -11.85 -3.82 22.97
CA GLU A 241 -12.60 -3.19 21.88
C GLU A 241 -12.10 -1.77 21.57
N PHE A 242 -11.65 -1.03 22.58
CA PHE A 242 -11.05 0.31 22.44
C PHE A 242 -9.77 0.34 21.60
N LYS A 243 -9.06 -0.80 21.50
CA LYS A 243 -7.85 -0.89 20.66
C LYS A 243 -8.24 -0.64 19.20
N SER A 244 -7.81 0.49 18.65
CA SER A 244 -8.21 1.04 17.33
C SER A 244 -9.73 1.24 17.12
N HIS A 245 -10.48 1.58 18.18
CA HIS A 245 -11.86 2.06 18.06
C HIS A 245 -11.91 3.43 17.37
N PRO A 246 -12.89 3.73 16.50
CA PRO A 246 -12.93 4.97 15.74
C PRO A 246 -13.26 6.21 16.59
N LEU A 247 -14.14 6.11 17.59
CA LEU A 247 -14.61 7.24 18.39
C LEU A 247 -13.87 7.43 19.73
N TYR A 248 -13.22 6.38 20.25
CA TYR A 248 -12.72 6.34 21.63
C TYR A 248 -11.27 5.86 21.70
N ALA A 249 -10.53 6.38 22.66
CA ALA A 249 -9.14 6.03 22.93
C ALA A 249 -8.88 5.78 24.42
N LEU A 250 -7.94 4.88 24.70
CA LEU A 250 -7.36 4.64 26.02
C LEU A 250 -5.87 4.94 25.97
N GLN A 251 -5.33 5.60 26.99
CA GLN A 251 -3.91 5.95 27.05
C GLN A 251 -2.99 4.72 26.93
N ARG A 252 -3.39 3.57 27.50
CA ARG A 252 -2.72 2.27 27.39
C ARG A 252 -2.62 1.68 25.96
N HIS A 253 -3.37 2.23 24.99
CA HIS A 253 -3.40 1.75 23.61
C HIS A 253 -2.76 2.71 22.61
N LEU A 254 -2.24 3.84 23.07
CA LEU A 254 -1.58 4.82 22.21
C LEU A 254 -0.28 4.24 21.66
N LEU A 255 -0.05 4.43 20.36
CA LEU A 255 1.20 4.04 19.73
C LEU A 255 2.39 4.89 20.24
N LYS A 256 3.61 4.41 19.97
CA LYS A 256 4.87 5.11 20.29
C LYS A 256 4.84 6.59 19.86
N PHE A 257 4.33 6.84 18.67
CA PHE A 257 4.22 8.16 18.03
C PHE A 257 2.81 8.78 18.14
N GLU A 258 1.96 8.32 19.05
CA GLU A 258 0.68 8.95 19.40
C GLU A 258 0.73 9.60 20.79
N ALA A 259 -0.05 10.65 21.00
CA ALA A 259 -0.39 11.16 22.34
C ALA A 259 -1.80 11.77 22.35
N ILE A 260 -2.35 12.01 23.55
CA ILE A 260 -3.57 12.78 23.74
C ILE A 260 -3.20 14.27 23.79
N TYR A 261 -3.95 15.11 23.07
CA TYR A 261 -3.85 16.56 23.08
C TYR A 261 -5.25 17.20 23.03
N PRO A 262 -5.52 18.29 23.78
CA PRO A 262 -4.63 18.95 24.73
C PRO A 262 -4.32 18.06 25.97
N PRO A 263 -3.27 18.37 26.76
CA PRO A 263 -3.02 17.69 28.04
C PRO A 263 -4.22 17.76 29.01
N THR A 264 -5.04 18.79 28.85
CA THR A 264 -6.26 19.08 29.61
C THR A 264 -7.52 18.48 28.97
N ALA A 265 -7.40 17.58 27.99
CA ALA A 265 -8.54 16.93 27.36
C ALA A 265 -9.42 16.22 28.41
N ILE A 266 -10.70 16.52 28.42
CA ILE A 266 -11.66 15.98 29.39
C ILE A 266 -11.97 14.52 29.01
N PRO A 267 -11.86 13.55 29.93
CA PRO A 267 -12.31 12.18 29.68
C PRO A 267 -13.82 12.12 29.40
N VAL A 268 -14.18 11.47 28.29
CA VAL A 268 -15.58 11.22 27.88
C VAL A 268 -16.27 10.20 28.80
N GLY A 269 -15.48 9.39 29.50
CA GLY A 269 -15.96 8.43 30.49
C GLY A 269 -14.80 7.65 31.11
N TYR A 270 -15.14 6.60 31.86
CA TYR A 270 -14.14 5.75 32.53
C TYR A 270 -14.50 4.26 32.38
N ILE A 271 -13.51 3.43 32.02
CA ILE A 271 -13.63 1.97 32.06
C ILE A 271 -12.68 1.40 33.11
N ARG A 272 -13.23 0.71 34.12
CA ARG A 272 -12.47 0.08 35.22
C ARG A 272 -11.45 1.04 35.87
N LYS A 273 -11.88 2.29 36.11
CA LYS A 273 -11.10 3.44 36.62
C LYS A 273 -10.07 4.08 35.67
N GLU A 274 -9.90 3.61 34.44
CA GLU A 274 -9.08 4.33 33.44
C GLU A 274 -9.91 5.34 32.64
N PRO A 275 -9.39 6.56 32.41
CA PRO A 275 -10.05 7.57 31.59
C PRO A 275 -10.08 7.18 30.11
N VAL A 276 -11.25 7.33 29.49
CA VAL A 276 -11.49 7.21 28.05
C VAL A 276 -11.54 8.60 27.45
N TYR A 277 -10.80 8.82 26.38
CA TYR A 277 -10.77 10.09 25.64
C TYR A 277 -11.46 9.92 24.29
N ALA A 278 -11.97 11.02 23.71
CA ALA A 278 -12.39 11.02 22.32
C ALA A 278 -11.17 10.73 21.42
N ARG A 279 -11.35 9.95 20.35
CA ARG A 279 -10.23 9.55 19.48
C ARG A 279 -9.68 10.74 18.67
N GLU A 280 -10.46 11.81 18.50
CA GLU A 280 -10.01 13.09 17.93
C GLU A 280 -8.88 13.77 18.74
N CYS A 281 -8.85 13.56 20.06
CA CYS A 281 -7.78 14.04 20.91
C CYS A 281 -6.47 13.26 20.69
N VAL A 282 -6.50 12.11 20.01
CA VAL A 282 -5.28 11.35 19.70
C VAL A 282 -4.62 11.94 18.47
N LYS A 283 -3.47 12.57 18.71
CA LYS A 283 -2.65 13.20 17.69
C LYS A 283 -1.38 12.39 17.42
N ASN A 284 -0.96 12.38 16.16
CA ASN A 284 0.34 11.86 15.77
C ASN A 284 1.43 12.87 16.17
N LEU A 285 2.60 12.35 16.54
CA LEU A 285 3.76 13.11 16.91
C LEU A 285 4.95 12.72 16.03
N HIS A 286 5.57 13.71 15.40
CA HIS A 286 6.65 13.50 14.43
C HIS A 286 7.95 14.16 14.91
N SER A 287 9.10 13.62 14.52
CA SER A 287 10.41 14.23 14.81
C SER A 287 10.61 15.49 13.96
N ARG A 288 11.57 16.35 14.34
CA ARG A 288 11.94 17.54 13.55
C ARG A 288 12.26 17.18 12.08
N GLU A 289 13.02 16.10 11.86
CA GLU A 289 13.33 15.52 10.53
C GLU A 289 12.10 15.00 9.76
N THR A 290 11.04 14.59 10.46
CA THR A 290 9.83 14.06 9.82
C THR A 290 8.88 15.21 9.46
N TRP A 291 8.71 16.20 10.35
CA TRP A 291 7.97 17.42 10.04
C TRP A 291 8.58 18.18 8.84
N LEU A 292 9.91 18.22 8.72
CA LEU A 292 10.58 18.87 7.58
C LEU A 292 10.19 18.26 6.22
N LYS A 293 9.87 16.95 6.17
CA LYS A 293 9.39 16.26 4.96
C LYS A 293 7.96 16.65 4.57
N GLU A 294 7.20 17.20 5.51
CA GLU A 294 5.86 17.77 5.30
C GLU A 294 5.93 19.31 5.09
N ALA A 295 7.14 19.85 4.84
CA ALA A 295 7.43 21.28 4.79
C ALA A 295 7.00 22.04 6.06
N LYS A 296 7.23 21.44 7.24
CA LYS A 296 6.97 22.03 8.55
C LYS A 296 8.23 22.10 9.39
N VAL A 297 8.37 23.12 10.22
CA VAL A 297 9.41 23.20 11.26
C VAL A 297 8.79 23.36 12.63
N VAL A 298 9.46 22.82 13.65
CA VAL A 298 9.09 23.03 15.06
C VAL A 298 9.52 24.42 15.47
N ARG A 299 8.63 25.18 16.10
CA ARG A 299 8.85 26.58 16.47
C ARG A 299 10.08 26.76 17.37
N VAL A 300 10.72 27.92 17.26
CA VAL A 300 11.89 28.27 18.06
C VAL A 300 11.56 28.19 19.57
N SER A 301 12.47 27.58 20.35
CA SER A 301 12.35 27.32 21.80
C SER A 301 11.24 26.35 22.27
N GLU A 302 10.46 25.77 21.35
CA GLU A 302 9.38 24.83 21.69
C GLU A 302 9.90 23.49 22.23
N LYS A 303 9.29 23.01 23.33
CA LYS A 303 9.69 21.80 24.05
C LYS A 303 9.05 20.53 23.45
N PRO A 304 9.74 19.37 23.42
CA PRO A 304 9.15 18.13 22.94
C PRO A 304 7.95 17.71 23.78
N TYR A 305 6.81 17.46 23.14
CA TYR A 305 5.60 16.97 23.82
C TYR A 305 5.79 15.55 24.39
N LYS A 306 6.62 14.76 23.73
CA LYS A 306 6.99 13.41 24.14
C LYS A 306 8.42 13.13 23.69
N VAL A 307 9.17 12.38 24.49
CA VAL A 307 10.47 11.83 24.10
C VAL A 307 10.34 10.32 24.08
N VAL A 308 10.81 9.68 23.02
CA VAL A 308 10.77 8.22 22.84
C VAL A 308 12.16 7.70 22.48
N LYS A 309 12.43 6.42 22.75
CA LYS A 309 13.63 5.76 22.22
C LYS A 309 13.62 5.83 20.69
N ALA A 310 14.75 6.10 20.04
CA ALA A 310 14.89 6.10 18.58
C ALA A 310 14.67 4.70 17.96
N ARG A 311 14.96 4.54 16.66
CA ARG A 311 15.29 3.22 16.11
C ARG A 311 16.79 2.97 16.34
N PRO A 312 17.24 1.73 16.63
CA PRO A 312 18.67 1.44 16.70
C PRO A 312 19.38 1.83 15.40
N LYS A 313 20.57 2.44 15.53
CA LYS A 313 21.37 2.91 14.38
C LYS A 313 22.77 2.33 14.48
N TRP A 314 23.27 1.78 13.38
CA TRP A 314 24.66 1.34 13.32
C TRP A 314 25.59 2.56 13.24
N ASP A 315 26.44 2.76 14.24
CA ASP A 315 27.50 3.76 14.17
C ASP A 315 28.74 3.15 13.50
N ARG A 316 29.21 3.83 12.45
CA ARG A 316 30.41 3.45 11.71
C ARG A 316 31.70 3.75 12.47
N TYR A 317 31.70 4.70 13.40
CA TYR A 317 32.89 5.09 14.16
C TYR A 317 33.15 4.14 15.33
N SER A 318 32.16 3.90 16.20
CA SER A 318 32.27 2.96 17.32
C SER A 318 32.08 1.48 16.94
N GLN A 319 31.73 1.20 15.68
CA GLN A 319 31.41 -0.14 15.14
C GLN A 319 30.37 -0.91 15.98
N LYS A 320 29.38 -0.20 16.51
CA LYS A 320 28.34 -0.75 17.40
C LYS A 320 26.96 -0.28 16.97
N MET A 321 25.96 -1.12 17.24
CA MET A 321 24.56 -0.72 17.15
C MET A 321 24.21 0.15 18.36
N VAL A 322 24.04 1.45 18.13
CA VAL A 322 23.61 2.38 19.19
C VAL A 322 22.10 2.25 19.34
N THR A 323 21.67 1.77 20.50
CA THR A 323 20.27 1.64 20.92
C THR A 323 19.83 2.85 21.75
N ASP A 324 18.54 2.92 22.06
CA ASP A 324 17.96 3.76 23.13
C ASP A 324 18.21 5.28 23.11
N GLN A 325 18.83 5.84 22.07
CA GLN A 325 18.97 7.29 21.87
C GLN A 325 17.62 8.01 22.05
N PRO A 326 17.54 9.15 22.75
CA PRO A 326 16.31 9.92 22.87
C PRO A 326 15.96 10.57 21.53
N LEU A 327 14.69 10.43 21.14
CA LEU A 327 14.10 11.06 19.97
C LEU A 327 12.97 11.98 20.44
N GLU A 328 13.18 13.29 20.27
CA GLU A 328 12.17 14.32 20.45
C GLU A 328 11.06 14.19 19.39
N ILE A 329 9.79 14.20 19.80
CA ILE A 329 8.65 14.20 18.89
C ILE A 329 7.59 15.24 19.30
N PHE A 330 7.00 15.87 18.29
CA PHE A 330 6.21 17.11 18.39
C PHE A 330 4.87 16.97 17.67
N GLY A 331 3.86 17.68 18.15
CA GLY A 331 2.50 17.68 17.58
C GLY A 331 2.23 18.81 16.58
N ASP A 332 1.07 18.76 15.92
CA ASP A 332 0.63 19.72 14.90
C ASP A 332 0.38 21.15 15.43
N TRP A 333 0.29 21.33 16.74
CA TRP A 333 0.21 22.64 17.41
C TRP A 333 1.59 23.30 17.67
N GLN A 334 2.68 22.53 17.57
CA GLN A 334 4.05 22.94 17.93
C GLN A 334 4.89 23.43 16.73
N ILE A 335 4.28 23.46 15.55
CA ILE A 335 4.94 23.66 14.27
C ILE A 335 4.46 24.92 13.55
N GLU A 336 5.23 25.33 12.56
CA GLU A 336 4.94 26.38 11.58
C GLU A 336 5.39 25.93 10.19
N ASP A 337 5.00 26.66 9.14
CA ASP A 337 5.41 26.33 7.77
C ASP A 337 6.90 26.57 7.57
N TYR A 338 7.59 25.61 6.94
CA TYR A 338 8.98 25.77 6.54
C TYR A 338 9.07 26.78 5.41
N ILE A 339 9.60 27.95 5.71
CA ILE A 339 9.99 28.94 4.70
C ILE A 339 11.45 28.61 4.30
N PRO A 340 11.71 28.14 3.07
CA PRO A 340 13.07 27.92 2.63
C PRO A 340 13.83 29.27 2.56
N PRO A 341 15.13 29.31 2.92
CA PRO A 341 15.94 30.49 2.68
C PRO A 341 15.93 30.85 1.17
N PRO A 342 15.95 32.14 0.80
CA PRO A 342 16.01 32.56 -0.60
C PRO A 342 17.39 32.26 -1.20
N ALA A 343 17.46 32.24 -2.54
CA ALA A 343 18.75 32.40 -3.22
C ALA A 343 19.26 33.85 -3.11
N VAL A 344 20.58 34.01 -3.07
CA VAL A 344 21.27 35.30 -2.93
C VAL A 344 22.52 35.28 -3.81
N ASP A 345 22.79 36.36 -4.54
CA ASP A 345 23.95 36.54 -5.42
C ASP A 345 24.20 35.36 -6.39
N GLY A 346 23.14 34.84 -7.00
CA GLY A 346 23.20 33.68 -7.90
C GLY A 346 23.45 32.33 -7.22
N VAL A 347 23.59 32.27 -5.88
CA VAL A 347 23.89 31.04 -5.12
C VAL A 347 22.63 30.42 -4.54
N VAL A 348 22.45 29.12 -4.78
CA VAL A 348 21.36 28.30 -4.23
C VAL A 348 21.70 27.89 -2.78
N PRO A 349 20.79 28.09 -1.80
CA PRO A 349 21.05 27.69 -0.42
C PRO A 349 21.02 26.16 -0.26
N ARG A 350 21.92 25.61 0.55
CA ARG A 350 22.17 24.15 0.67
C ARG A 350 22.18 23.69 2.11
N ASN A 351 21.86 22.42 2.32
CA ASN A 351 22.11 21.72 3.59
C ASN A 351 23.61 21.39 3.77
N ALA A 352 23.97 20.84 4.92
CA ALA A 352 25.35 20.45 5.26
C ALA A 352 25.96 19.36 4.33
N TYR A 353 25.17 18.74 3.46
CA TYR A 353 25.62 17.78 2.46
C TYR A 353 25.79 18.38 1.06
N GLY A 354 25.53 19.68 0.87
CA GLY A 354 25.68 20.39 -0.40
C GLY A 354 24.44 20.36 -1.32
N ASN A 355 23.30 19.91 -0.80
CA ASN A 355 22.09 19.61 -1.58
C ASN A 355 20.90 20.49 -1.11
N VAL A 356 19.83 20.57 -1.92
CA VAL A 356 18.55 21.18 -1.49
C VAL A 356 17.60 20.07 -1.05
N GLU A 357 17.04 20.16 0.16
CA GLU A 357 15.97 19.27 0.61
C GLU A 357 14.64 19.76 0.06
N LEU A 358 14.10 19.04 -0.94
CA LEU A 358 12.94 19.43 -1.75
C LEU A 358 11.87 18.33 -1.70
N PHE A 359 11.38 18.01 -0.52
CA PHE A 359 10.37 16.96 -0.32
C PHE A 359 8.97 17.36 -0.82
N LEU A 360 8.69 18.67 -0.88
CA LEU A 360 7.45 19.25 -1.41
C LEU A 360 7.77 20.50 -2.26
N PRO A 361 6.95 20.87 -3.26
CA PRO A 361 7.16 22.07 -4.08
C PRO A 361 7.23 23.39 -3.29
N SER A 362 6.60 23.46 -2.12
CA SER A 362 6.65 24.60 -1.21
C SER A 362 8.04 24.82 -0.57
N MET A 363 8.93 23.83 -0.61
CA MET A 363 10.30 23.93 -0.10
C MET A 363 11.28 24.53 -1.11
N LEU A 364 10.82 24.89 -2.32
CA LEU A 364 11.67 25.51 -3.34
C LEU A 364 12.11 26.93 -2.92
N PRO A 365 13.42 27.22 -2.84
CA PRO A 365 13.92 28.56 -2.53
C PRO A 365 13.34 29.63 -3.45
N LYS A 366 12.93 30.77 -2.89
CA LYS A 366 12.47 31.92 -3.68
C LYS A 366 13.60 32.41 -4.59
N GLY A 367 13.25 32.72 -5.84
CA GLY A 367 14.22 33.07 -6.88
C GLY A 367 14.90 31.88 -7.57
N THR A 368 14.41 30.65 -7.37
CA THR A 368 14.96 29.43 -8.02
C THR A 368 13.89 28.62 -8.76
N LYS A 369 14.33 27.80 -9.71
CA LYS A 369 13.52 26.79 -10.41
C LYS A 369 14.13 25.41 -10.22
N HIS A 370 13.26 24.40 -10.12
CA HIS A 370 13.62 22.98 -10.10
C HIS A 370 13.56 22.41 -11.52
N LEU A 371 14.66 21.80 -11.98
CA LEU A 371 14.88 21.35 -13.36
C LEU A 371 15.24 19.86 -13.36
N GLN A 372 14.30 19.01 -13.79
CA GLN A 372 14.43 17.55 -13.85
C GLN A 372 15.23 17.05 -15.08
N ILE A 373 16.41 17.64 -15.31
CA ILE A 373 17.19 17.43 -16.55
C ILE A 373 18.47 16.62 -16.30
N PRO A 374 18.66 15.46 -16.98
CA PRO A 374 19.87 14.66 -16.87
C PRO A 374 21.16 15.42 -17.27
N GLY A 375 22.20 15.27 -16.45
CA GLY A 375 23.54 15.79 -16.77
C GLY A 375 23.71 17.31 -16.69
N LEU A 376 22.67 18.07 -16.33
CA LEU A 376 22.68 19.54 -16.22
C LEU A 376 23.86 20.08 -15.40
N ASN A 377 24.21 19.39 -14.32
CA ASN A 377 25.36 19.72 -13.46
C ASN A 377 26.74 19.63 -14.14
N LYS A 378 26.88 19.03 -15.32
CA LYS A 378 28.11 19.07 -16.13
C LYS A 378 28.20 20.36 -16.94
N VAL A 379 27.06 20.88 -17.37
CA VAL A 379 26.94 22.11 -18.17
C VAL A 379 27.06 23.32 -17.25
N ALA A 380 26.33 23.35 -16.14
CA ALA A 380 26.40 24.43 -15.14
C ALA A 380 27.84 24.67 -14.66
N ARG A 381 28.57 23.61 -14.30
CA ARG A 381 29.99 23.68 -13.91
C ARG A 381 30.95 24.10 -15.02
N ARG A 382 30.56 24.00 -16.30
CA ARG A 382 31.35 24.52 -17.44
C ARG A 382 31.13 26.04 -17.60
N LEU A 383 29.94 26.53 -17.28
CA LEU A 383 29.58 27.95 -17.33
C LEU A 383 29.92 28.73 -16.04
N GLY A 384 30.19 28.03 -14.93
CA GLY A 384 30.35 28.66 -13.61
C GLY A 384 29.02 28.98 -12.91
N ILE A 385 27.89 28.52 -13.47
CA ILE A 385 26.55 28.71 -12.90
C ILE A 385 26.37 27.79 -11.68
N ASP A 386 25.87 28.35 -10.58
CA ASP A 386 25.58 27.58 -9.38
C ASP A 386 24.35 26.68 -9.54
N CYS A 387 24.47 25.41 -9.14
CA CYS A 387 23.53 24.36 -9.47
C CYS A 387 23.58 23.26 -8.40
N ALA A 388 22.53 23.16 -7.57
CA ALA A 388 22.47 22.23 -6.45
C ALA A 388 21.54 21.04 -6.79
N PRO A 389 21.89 19.78 -6.45
CA PRO A 389 20.97 18.66 -6.67
C PRO A 389 19.77 18.75 -5.71
N ALA A 390 18.58 18.48 -6.21
CA ALA A 390 17.36 18.42 -5.40
C ALA A 390 17.19 17.02 -4.81
N MET A 391 17.22 16.94 -3.48
CA MET A 391 17.00 15.73 -2.69
C MET A 391 15.50 15.62 -2.39
N THR A 392 14.80 14.77 -3.14
CA THR A 392 13.33 14.64 -3.08
C THR A 392 12.86 13.51 -2.17
N GLY A 393 13.75 12.59 -1.75
CA GLY A 393 13.35 11.49 -0.89
C GLY A 393 14.48 10.54 -0.48
N TRP A 394 14.07 9.34 -0.07
CA TRP A 394 14.95 8.25 0.37
C TRP A 394 14.43 6.92 -0.18
N ASP A 395 15.31 6.14 -0.80
CA ASP A 395 15.04 4.77 -1.23
C ASP A 395 15.66 3.77 -0.24
N TYR A 396 15.17 2.53 -0.25
CA TYR A 396 15.48 1.46 0.69
C TYR A 396 15.80 0.16 -0.06
N HIS A 397 16.91 0.16 -0.80
CA HIS A 397 17.42 -1.00 -1.52
C HIS A 397 18.71 -1.56 -0.89
N SER A 398 19.04 -2.82 -1.18
CA SER A 398 20.30 -3.46 -0.74
C SER A 398 20.56 -3.46 0.78
N GLY A 399 19.50 -3.32 1.61
CA GLY A 399 19.60 -3.27 3.07
C GLY A 399 20.00 -1.90 3.66
N TRP A 400 20.20 -0.88 2.82
CA TRP A 400 20.58 0.47 3.24
C TRP A 400 19.54 1.51 2.81
N SER A 401 19.63 2.72 3.36
CA SER A 401 18.82 3.86 2.93
C SER A 401 19.68 4.81 2.11
N HIS A 402 19.23 5.11 0.90
CA HIS A 402 19.96 5.92 -0.08
C HIS A 402 19.19 7.22 -0.36
N PRO A 403 19.86 8.37 -0.44
CA PRO A 403 19.20 9.63 -0.78
C PRO A 403 18.80 9.63 -2.25
N VAL A 404 17.53 9.96 -2.54
CA VAL A 404 17.02 10.11 -3.91
C VAL A 404 17.22 11.55 -4.33
N TYR A 405 17.90 11.72 -5.47
CA TYR A 405 18.02 13.00 -6.16
C TYR A 405 17.21 12.96 -7.44
N ASP A 406 16.42 14.01 -7.67
CA ASP A 406 15.63 14.20 -8.87
C ASP A 406 15.81 15.63 -9.35
N GLY A 407 16.53 15.81 -10.46
CA GLY A 407 16.85 17.14 -10.99
C GLY A 407 17.76 18.01 -10.12
N PHE A 408 17.77 19.30 -10.46
CA PHE A 408 18.62 20.31 -9.84
C PHE A 408 17.81 21.59 -9.55
N VAL A 409 18.19 22.33 -8.51
CA VAL A 409 17.73 23.69 -8.23
C VAL A 409 18.77 24.67 -8.77
N VAL A 410 18.29 25.68 -9.50
CA VAL A 410 19.11 26.73 -10.14
C VAL A 410 18.39 28.08 -9.98
N CYS A 411 19.14 29.16 -9.79
CA CYS A 411 18.60 30.52 -9.72
C CYS A 411 17.91 30.92 -11.03
N GLU A 412 16.75 31.56 -10.93
CA GLU A 412 15.84 31.80 -12.07
C GLU A 412 16.49 32.61 -13.20
N GLU A 413 17.31 33.59 -12.83
CA GLU A 413 18.16 34.44 -13.69
C GLU A 413 19.21 33.70 -14.54
N HIS A 414 19.46 32.42 -14.25
CA HIS A 414 20.43 31.59 -14.97
C HIS A 414 19.79 30.44 -15.75
N VAL A 415 18.46 30.28 -15.68
CA VAL A 415 17.78 29.13 -16.27
C VAL A 415 17.87 29.13 -17.79
N GLU A 416 17.60 30.25 -18.45
CA GLU A 416 17.60 30.34 -19.92
C GLU A 416 19.00 30.03 -20.50
N THR A 417 20.03 30.73 -20.02
CA THR A 417 21.43 30.50 -20.43
C THR A 417 21.91 29.07 -20.17
N LEU A 418 21.43 28.43 -19.10
CA LEU A 418 21.78 27.05 -18.78
C LEU A 418 21.02 26.04 -19.66
N MET A 419 19.78 26.34 -20.05
CA MET A 419 19.00 25.51 -20.99
C MET A 419 19.63 25.52 -22.38
N ASP A 420 19.91 26.70 -22.93
CA ASP A 420 20.51 26.86 -24.27
C ASP A 420 21.84 26.10 -24.38
N ALA A 421 22.70 26.27 -23.37
CA ALA A 421 23.98 25.59 -23.29
C ALA A 421 23.85 24.08 -23.02
N TRP A 422 22.76 23.63 -22.38
CA TRP A 422 22.49 22.21 -22.20
C TRP A 422 22.00 21.58 -23.51
N GLN A 423 21.11 22.24 -24.24
CA GLN A 423 20.65 21.79 -25.55
C GLN A 423 21.84 21.66 -26.52
N ALA A 424 22.66 22.71 -26.65
CA ALA A 424 23.85 22.67 -27.51
C ALA A 424 24.85 21.58 -27.09
N ALA A 425 25.03 21.33 -25.78
CA ALA A 425 25.88 20.25 -25.28
C ALA A 425 25.28 18.85 -25.52
N ASN A 426 23.95 18.71 -25.50
CA ASN A 426 23.25 17.47 -25.81
C ASN A 426 23.33 17.15 -27.31
N GLU A 427 23.04 18.13 -28.18
CA GLU A 427 23.17 18.00 -29.64
C GLU A 427 24.60 17.61 -30.05
N GLU A 428 25.63 18.23 -29.44
CA GLU A 428 27.03 17.87 -29.66
C GLU A 428 27.35 16.45 -29.16
N GLN A 429 26.80 16.02 -28.02
CA GLN A 429 27.00 14.67 -27.52
C GLN A 429 26.30 13.62 -28.41
N GLU A 430 25.06 13.87 -28.83
CA GLU A 430 24.34 13.02 -29.77
C GLU A 430 25.07 12.88 -31.10
N GLN A 431 25.60 13.98 -31.67
CA GLN A 431 26.38 13.90 -32.90
C GLN A 431 27.61 13.02 -32.72
N ARG A 432 28.39 13.22 -31.65
CA ARG A 432 29.55 12.36 -31.33
C ARG A 432 29.15 10.90 -31.10
N GLU A 433 27.94 10.63 -30.61
CA GLU A 433 27.44 9.27 -30.39
C GLU A 433 26.94 8.63 -31.70
N ARG A 434 26.32 9.39 -32.61
CA ARG A 434 26.01 8.99 -33.98
C ARG A 434 27.30 8.65 -34.74
N GLU A 435 28.29 9.54 -34.76
CA GLU A 435 29.61 9.30 -35.38
C GLU A 435 30.31 8.05 -34.83
N LYS A 436 30.28 7.84 -33.51
CA LYS A 436 30.80 6.62 -32.86
C LYS A 436 29.97 5.38 -33.17
N HIS A 437 28.67 5.49 -33.42
CA HIS A 437 27.82 4.38 -33.81
C HIS A 437 28.10 3.98 -35.26
N GLU A 438 28.03 4.94 -36.19
CA GLU A 438 28.34 4.75 -37.61
C GLU A 438 29.74 4.15 -37.81
N LYS A 439 30.77 4.70 -37.14
CA LYS A 439 32.13 4.13 -37.19
C LYS A 439 32.16 2.65 -36.74
N ARG A 440 31.47 2.30 -35.65
CA ARG A 440 31.38 0.89 -35.20
C ARG A 440 30.62 0.01 -36.20
N VAL A 441 29.58 0.53 -36.85
CA VAL A 441 28.84 -0.17 -37.91
C VAL A 441 29.76 -0.44 -39.11
N TYR A 442 30.47 0.58 -39.62
CA TYR A 442 31.42 0.41 -40.72
C TYR A 442 32.60 -0.51 -40.37
N ASP A 443 33.19 -0.38 -39.17
CA ASP A 443 34.27 -1.27 -38.72
C ASP A 443 33.79 -2.74 -38.60
N ASN A 444 32.55 -2.96 -38.15
CA ASN A 444 31.95 -4.30 -38.08
C ASN A 444 31.62 -4.88 -39.47
N TRP A 445 31.05 -4.09 -40.39
CA TRP A 445 30.85 -4.51 -41.79
C TRP A 445 32.18 -4.83 -42.47
N ARG A 446 33.21 -4.01 -42.27
CA ARG A 446 34.56 -4.23 -42.81
C ARG A 446 35.18 -5.52 -42.27
N ARG A 447 34.94 -5.88 -41.00
CA ARG A 447 35.34 -7.16 -40.41
C ARG A 447 34.57 -8.34 -41.02
N LEU A 448 33.25 -8.23 -41.14
CA LEU A 448 32.39 -9.28 -41.70
C LEU A 448 32.75 -9.58 -43.17
N ILE A 449 32.85 -8.55 -44.02
CA ILE A 449 33.17 -8.69 -45.44
C ILE A 449 34.56 -9.30 -45.63
N ARG A 450 35.57 -8.85 -44.85
CA ARG A 450 36.91 -9.47 -44.85
C ARG A 450 36.85 -10.95 -44.43
N GLY A 451 36.10 -11.29 -43.39
CA GLY A 451 35.92 -12.67 -42.94
C GLY A 451 35.28 -13.57 -44.01
N LEU A 452 34.26 -13.07 -44.72
CA LEU A 452 33.60 -13.79 -45.81
C LEU A 452 34.54 -14.00 -47.01
N LEU A 453 35.26 -12.97 -47.45
CA LEU A 453 36.21 -13.06 -48.56
C LEU A 453 37.39 -14.00 -48.24
N ILE A 454 37.91 -13.97 -47.01
CA ILE A 454 38.94 -14.92 -46.55
C ILE A 454 38.40 -16.35 -46.56
N ARG A 455 37.19 -16.58 -46.04
CA ARG A 455 36.54 -17.90 -46.04
C ARG A 455 36.32 -18.43 -47.46
N GLU A 456 35.88 -17.58 -48.38
CA GLU A 456 35.67 -17.94 -49.79
C GLU A 456 36.98 -18.24 -50.52
N ARG A 457 38.02 -17.42 -50.31
CA ARG A 457 39.36 -17.66 -50.87
C ARG A 457 39.98 -18.97 -50.37
N LEU A 458 39.78 -19.29 -49.09
CA LEU A 458 40.17 -20.59 -48.51
C LEU A 458 39.37 -21.75 -49.11
N GLN A 459 38.06 -21.59 -49.33
CA GLN A 459 37.24 -22.61 -50.00
C GLN A 459 37.68 -22.85 -51.45
N ALA A 460 37.98 -21.79 -52.22
CA ALA A 460 38.49 -21.93 -53.58
C ALA A 460 39.86 -22.65 -53.61
N LYS A 461 40.81 -22.22 -52.76
CA LYS A 461 42.19 -22.74 -52.75
C LYS A 461 42.31 -24.19 -52.23
N TYR A 462 41.48 -24.61 -51.28
CA TYR A 462 41.63 -25.93 -50.62
C TYR A 462 40.52 -26.95 -50.94
N PHE A 463 39.38 -26.53 -51.51
CA PHE A 463 38.23 -27.43 -51.74
C PHE A 463 37.71 -27.44 -53.19
N ARG A 464 38.24 -26.61 -54.09
CA ARG A 464 37.82 -26.57 -55.51
C ARG A 464 38.97 -26.71 -56.53
N ASN A 465 40.23 -26.73 -56.09
CA ASN A 465 41.43 -26.80 -56.95
C ASN A 465 41.42 -25.79 -58.11
N VAL A 466 40.99 -24.56 -57.82
CA VAL A 466 40.94 -23.44 -58.77
C VAL A 466 42.33 -22.81 -58.91
N THR A 467 42.69 -22.42 -60.12
CA THR A 467 43.95 -21.74 -60.50
C THR A 467 44.12 -20.40 -59.78
N GLU A 468 45.37 -19.98 -59.50
CA GLU A 468 45.60 -18.78 -58.66
C GLU A 468 45.10 -17.47 -59.30
N ASP A 469 44.98 -17.41 -60.64
CA ASP A 469 44.42 -16.26 -61.38
C ASP A 469 42.91 -16.05 -61.14
N ASP A 470 42.17 -17.11 -60.77
CA ASP A 470 40.71 -17.07 -60.52
C ASP A 470 40.37 -16.90 -59.02
N LEU A 471 41.37 -16.73 -58.15
CA LEU A 471 41.15 -16.54 -56.72
C LEU A 471 40.68 -15.11 -56.40
N PRO A 472 39.80 -14.92 -55.40
CA PRO A 472 39.51 -13.59 -54.84
C PRO A 472 40.82 -12.85 -54.46
N PRO A 473 40.91 -11.53 -54.67
CA PRO A 473 42.17 -10.79 -54.55
C PRO A 473 42.76 -10.86 -53.14
N VAL A 474 44.10 -10.74 -53.07
CA VAL A 474 44.82 -10.67 -51.79
C VAL A 474 44.39 -9.40 -51.03
N ILE A 475 43.71 -9.55 -49.90
CA ILE A 475 43.40 -8.43 -49.01
C ILE A 475 44.61 -8.18 -48.11
N ASP A 476 45.70 -7.68 -48.70
CA ASP A 476 46.91 -7.35 -47.95
C ASP A 476 46.68 -6.22 -46.94
N GLY A 477 47.54 -6.21 -45.92
CA GLY A 477 47.45 -5.33 -44.75
C GLY A 477 47.82 -3.88 -45.03
N ALA A 478 47.03 -3.18 -45.84
CA ALA A 478 47.18 -1.74 -46.10
C ALA A 478 46.84 -0.88 -44.88
N GLU A 479 47.74 -0.84 -43.90
CA GLU A 479 47.80 0.18 -42.83
C GLU A 479 48.76 1.31 -43.22
N LYS A 480 48.33 2.19 -44.13
CA LYS A 480 48.77 3.60 -44.27
C LYS A 480 47.98 4.36 -45.34
N GLU A 481 48.14 5.68 -45.35
CA GLU A 481 47.70 6.64 -46.36
C GLU A 481 46.20 6.76 -46.66
N VAL A 482 45.44 7.25 -45.66
CA VAL A 482 44.41 8.29 -45.93
C VAL A 482 44.56 9.40 -44.89
N SER A 483 45.56 10.26 -45.07
CA SER A 483 45.77 11.43 -44.19
C SER A 483 46.57 12.56 -44.86
N GLN A 484 46.32 12.85 -46.14
CA GLN A 484 47.02 13.96 -46.83
C GLN A 484 46.29 14.57 -48.05
N THR A 485 44.98 14.89 -47.97
CA THR A 485 44.31 15.75 -49.00
C THR A 485 42.98 16.41 -48.51
N SER A 486 43.03 17.24 -47.47
CA SER A 486 41.89 18.16 -47.15
C SER A 486 42.24 19.39 -46.30
N LEU A 487 43.52 19.77 -46.19
CA LEU A 487 43.95 21.02 -45.51
C LEU A 487 44.88 21.85 -46.42
N SER A 488 44.28 22.50 -47.41
CA SER A 488 44.97 23.42 -48.33
C SER A 488 44.17 24.71 -48.54
N ASN A 489 43.69 25.34 -47.45
CA ASN A 489 43.07 26.66 -47.55
C ASN A 489 43.29 27.56 -46.32
N LYS A 490 44.53 27.99 -46.11
CA LYS A 490 44.89 29.32 -45.56
C LYS A 490 46.40 29.54 -45.67
N ASN A 491 46.79 30.51 -46.48
CA ASN A 491 48.15 31.02 -46.57
C ASN A 491 48.18 32.39 -45.89
N GLU A 492 49.13 32.66 -44.99
CA GLU A 492 49.87 33.92 -44.85
C GLU A 492 50.76 33.99 -43.59
N LYS A 493 51.99 34.48 -43.79
CA LYS A 493 52.82 35.31 -42.88
C LYS A 493 53.15 34.83 -41.45
N SER A 494 54.27 34.10 -41.38
CA SER A 494 55.52 34.53 -40.71
C SER A 494 55.47 35.17 -39.29
N THR A 495 56.14 34.51 -38.33
CA THR A 495 57.20 35.16 -37.52
C THR A 495 58.23 34.14 -37.01
N LYS A 496 59.31 34.58 -36.33
CA LYS A 496 60.58 33.84 -36.20
C LYS A 496 61.00 33.53 -34.75
N LYS A 497 61.64 32.35 -34.57
CA LYS A 497 62.63 32.00 -33.51
C LYS A 497 62.08 31.94 -32.04
N PRO A 498 62.85 31.38 -31.08
CA PRO A 498 63.44 30.05 -31.14
C PRO A 498 63.26 29.23 -29.84
N THR A 499 63.76 27.99 -29.88
CA THR A 499 63.84 27.04 -28.76
C THR A 499 64.63 27.53 -27.54
N THR A 500 64.28 27.03 -26.35
CA THR A 500 65.27 26.73 -25.30
C THR A 500 64.95 25.42 -24.59
N ASN A 501 65.97 24.57 -24.42
CA ASN A 501 65.91 23.25 -23.82
C ASN A 501 66.35 23.30 -22.35
N LYS A 502 65.66 22.59 -21.44
CA LYS A 502 66.21 21.83 -20.28
C LYS A 502 65.04 21.20 -19.51
N ARG A 503 64.94 19.86 -19.41
CA ARG A 503 65.70 18.90 -18.58
C ARG A 503 65.30 18.88 -17.08
N LYS A 504 64.51 17.84 -16.74
CA LYS A 504 64.69 16.85 -15.65
C LYS A 504 65.00 17.29 -14.21
N LYS A 505 64.26 16.65 -13.29
CA LYS A 505 64.44 16.56 -11.82
C LYS A 505 64.03 17.84 -11.05
N LYS A 506 63.58 17.73 -9.79
CA LYS A 506 63.34 16.50 -9.00
C LYS A 506 61.94 15.95 -9.24
#